data_AF-A0A963UEF4-F1
#
_entry.id   AF-A0A963UEF4-F1
#
_cell.length_a   1.000
_cell.length_b   1.000
_cell.length_c   1.000
_cell.angle_alpha   90.00
_cell.angle_beta   90.00
_cell.angle_gamma   90.00
#
_symmetry.space_group_name_H-M   'P 1'
#
loop_
_entity.id
_entity.type
_entity.pdbx_description
1 polymer ?
#
loop_
_entity_poly.entity_id
_entity_poly.type
_entity_poly.pdbx_seq_one_letter_code
_entity_poly.pdbx_strand_id
1 'polypeptide(L)' 'MTEMVFGSVPVRAGEPILPRWWRTIDRWALGAVIALFGLGLLLGLAASVPLAEKNGLDPFYYVTRQSIFGLMAIGAMT' A
#
# COMPACT_ATOMS: atom_id res chain seq x y z
N MET A 1 32.70 45.28 4.99
CA MET A 1 33.53 44.25 5.63
C MET A 1 32.71 43.40 6.62
N THR A 2 31.56 42.81 6.21
CA THR A 2 30.70 42.01 7.13
C THR A 2 30.05 40.79 6.48
N GLU A 3 30.52 40.35 5.31
CA GLU A 3 29.85 39.28 4.51
C GLU A 3 30.69 37.99 4.42
N MET A 4 31.66 37.77 5.32
CA MET A 4 32.51 36.55 5.32
C MET A 4 32.31 35.61 6.52
N VAL A 5 31.39 35.90 7.45
CA VAL A 5 31.30 35.18 8.75
C VAL A 5 30.14 34.17 8.84
N PHE A 6 29.30 34.06 7.81
CA PHE A 6 28.29 33.00 7.76
C PHE A 6 28.79 31.85 6.88
N GLY A 7 29.67 31.03 7.47
CA GLY A 7 29.98 29.71 6.93
C GLY A 7 28.66 28.99 6.64
N SER A 8 28.49 28.56 5.39
CA SER A 8 27.29 27.86 4.91
C SER A 8 26.94 26.74 5.88
N VAL A 9 25.85 26.91 6.64
CA VAL A 9 25.32 25.85 7.49
C VAL A 9 25.06 24.66 6.58
N PRO A 10 25.72 23.49 6.78
CA PRO A 10 25.44 22.34 5.95
C PRO A 10 23.98 21.96 6.23
N VAL A 11 23.12 22.14 5.23
CA VAL A 11 21.74 21.67 5.27
C VAL A 11 21.83 20.17 5.43
N ARG A 12 21.58 19.66 6.64
CA ARG A 12 21.43 18.23 6.88
C ARG A 12 20.30 17.77 5.99
N ALA A 13 20.60 17.01 4.94
CA ALA A 13 19.60 16.32 4.15
C ALA A 13 18.68 15.59 5.15
N GLY A 14 17.42 16.00 5.22
CA GLY A 14 16.45 15.42 6.13
C GLY A 14 16.47 13.91 5.93
N GLU A 15 16.61 13.16 7.04
CA GLU A 15 16.63 11.70 6.94
C GLU A 15 15.42 11.24 6.13
N PRO A 16 15.62 10.38 5.12
CA PRO A 16 14.55 9.97 4.25
C PRO A 16 13.41 9.36 5.08
N ILE A 17 12.21 9.89 4.86
CA ILE A 17 10.98 9.59 5.61
C ILE A 17 10.61 8.11 5.56
N LEU A 18 10.82 7.45 4.42
CA LEU A 18 10.53 6.02 4.23
C LEU A 18 11.40 5.12 5.14
N PRO A 19 12.74 5.23 5.13
CA PRO A 19 13.61 4.48 6.05
C PRO A 19 13.34 4.74 7.53
N ARG A 20 13.01 5.99 7.90
CA ARG A 20 12.68 6.33 9.29
C ARG A 20 11.38 5.67 9.73
N TRP A 21 10.35 5.76 8.90
CA TRP A 21 9.03 5.14 9.12
C TRP A 21 9.11 3.61 9.21
N TRP A 22 9.87 2.99 8.30
CA TRP A 22 10.09 1.54 8.30
C TRP A 22 10.77 1.03 9.58
N ARG A 23 11.64 1.86 10.19
CA ARG A 23 12.30 1.52 11.46
C ARG A 23 11.39 1.67 12.67
N THR A 24 10.39 2.57 12.61
CA THR A 24 9.45 2.82 13.72
C THR A 24 8.29 1.84 13.77
N ILE A 25 8.00 1.09 12.70
CA ILE A 25 6.85 0.20 12.64
C ILE A 25 7.15 -1.19 13.22
N ASP A 26 6.18 -1.70 13.98
CA ASP A 26 6.15 -3.08 14.40
C ASP A 26 5.89 -4.02 13.21
N ARG A 27 6.90 -4.84 12.90
CA ARG A 27 6.91 -5.80 11.80
C ARG A 27 5.95 -6.97 12.04
N TRP A 28 5.65 -7.30 13.29
CA TRP A 28 4.69 -8.36 13.63
C TRP A 28 3.26 -7.90 13.37
N ALA A 29 2.93 -6.68 13.79
CA ALA A 29 1.63 -6.09 13.50
C ALA A 29 1.41 -5.93 11.98
N LEU A 30 2.41 -5.40 11.27
CA LEU A 30 2.33 -5.23 9.83
C LEU A 30 2.28 -6.59 9.09
N GLY A 31 3.04 -7.57 9.56
CA GLY A 31 2.97 -8.95 9.08
C GLY A 31 1.61 -9.61 9.31
N ALA A 32 1.00 -9.42 10.48
CA ALA A 32 -0.33 -9.95 10.80
C ALA A 32 -1.42 -9.33 9.91
N VAL A 33 -1.35 -8.02 9.65
CA VAL A 33 -2.27 -7.34 8.72
C VAL A 33 -2.12 -7.87 7.30
N ILE A 34 -0.88 -8.00 6.81
CA ILE A 34 -0.63 -8.57 5.47
C ILE A 34 -1.09 -10.03 5.40
N ALA A 35 -0.84 -10.82 6.46
CA ALA A 35 -1.27 -12.21 6.53
C ALA A 35 -2.80 -12.34 6.54
N LEU A 36 -3.50 -11.55 7.36
CA LEU A 36 -4.97 -11.51 7.37
C LEU A 36 -5.55 -11.07 6.04
N PHE A 37 -4.93 -10.08 5.39
CA PHE A 37 -5.32 -9.63 4.06
C PHE A 37 -5.12 -10.75 3.01
N GLY A 38 -3.96 -11.40 3.01
CA GLY A 38 -3.68 -12.54 2.13
C GLY A 38 -4.62 -13.72 2.39
N LEU A 39 -4.91 -14.03 3.65
CA LEU A 39 -5.86 -15.08 4.02
C LEU A 39 -7.29 -14.73 3.58
N GLY A 40 -7.70 -13.47 3.74
CA GLY A 40 -8.98 -12.95 3.24
C GLY A 40 -9.08 -13.02 1.72
N LEU A 41 -7.98 -12.74 1.01
CA LEU A 41 -7.91 -12.92 -0.44
C LEU A 41 -7.97 -14.39 -0.84
N LEU A 42 -7.28 -15.30 -0.15
CA LEU A 42 -7.31 -16.74 -0.43
C LEU A 42 -8.71 -17.32 -0.18
N LEU A 43 -9.35 -16.96 0.93
CA LEU A 43 -10.74 -17.34 1.23
C LEU A 43 -11.71 -16.72 0.22
N GLY A 44 -11.48 -15.47 -0.17
CA GLY A 44 -12.24 -14.78 -1.21
C GLY A 44 -12.10 -15.44 -2.58
N LEU A 45 -10.90 -15.88 -2.96
CA LEU A 45 -10.66 -16.60 -4.21
C LEU A 45 -11.30 -17.99 -4.20
N ALA A 46 -11.14 -18.72 -3.09
CA ALA A 46 -11.75 -20.04 -2.87
C ALA A 46 -13.29 -19.99 -2.87
N ALA A 47 -13.88 -18.90 -2.38
CA ALA A 47 -15.32 -18.66 -2.45
C ALA A 47 -15.76 -18.07 -3.81
N SER A 48 -14.91 -17.32 -4.49
CA SER A 48 -15.21 -16.61 -5.75
C SER A 48 -15.43 -17.57 -6.92
N VAL A 49 -14.60 -18.60 -7.10
CA VAL A 49 -14.77 -19.55 -8.23
C VAL A 49 -16.11 -20.30 -8.18
N PRO A 50 -16.50 -20.96 -7.06
CA PRO A 50 -17.78 -21.66 -6.99
C PRO A 50 -19.00 -20.71 -6.95
N LEU A 51 -18.83 -19.45 -6.49
CA LEU A 51 -19.90 -18.44 -6.49
C LEU A 51 -20.07 -17.78 -7.87
N ALA A 52 -18.99 -17.58 -8.62
CA ALA A 52 -18.99 -17.09 -10.00
C ALA A 52 -19.54 -18.14 -10.96
N GLU A 53 -19.15 -19.42 -10.82
CA GLU A 53 -19.73 -20.53 -11.58
C GLU A 53 -21.23 -20.71 -11.28
N LYS A 54 -21.68 -20.54 -10.02
CA LYS A 54 -23.12 -20.59 -9.67
C LYS A 54 -23.94 -19.44 -10.25
N ASN A 55 -23.33 -18.28 -10.49
CA ASN A 55 -23.99 -17.11 -11.09
C ASN A 55 -23.75 -17.00 -12.61
N GLY A 56 -23.03 -17.94 -13.23
CA GLY A 56 -22.74 -17.93 -14.67
C GLY A 56 -21.80 -16.79 -15.11
N LEU A 57 -20.95 -16.30 -14.22
CA LEU A 57 -20.06 -15.16 -14.44
C LEU A 57 -18.60 -15.61 -14.47
N ASP A 58 -17.75 -14.86 -15.17
CA ASP A 58 -16.32 -15.17 -15.28
C ASP A 58 -15.63 -15.23 -13.90
N PRO A 59 -14.73 -16.21 -13.65
CA PRO A 59 -14.08 -16.43 -12.36
C PRO A 59 -13.37 -15.22 -11.74
N PHE A 60 -13.01 -14.22 -12.56
CA PHE A 60 -12.28 -13.01 -12.18
C PHE A 60 -13.13 -11.73 -12.18
N TYR A 61 -14.46 -11.85 -12.26
CA TYR A 61 -15.37 -10.70 -12.38
C TYR A 61 -15.25 -9.71 -11.19
N TYR A 62 -15.18 -10.23 -9.96
CA TYR A 62 -15.08 -9.39 -8.76
C TYR A 62 -13.69 -8.74 -8.61
N VAL A 63 -12.62 -9.46 -8.97
CA VAL A 63 -11.24 -8.95 -8.94
C VAL A 63 -11.07 -7.80 -9.93
N THR A 64 -11.66 -7.91 -11.12
CA THR A 64 -11.61 -6.88 -12.16
C THR A 64 -12.32 -5.59 -11.74
N ARG A 65 -13.47 -5.68 -11.05
CA ARG A 65 -14.12 -4.47 -10.51
C ARG A 65 -13.31 -3.85 -9.39
N GLN A 66 -12.76 -4.66 -8.49
CA GLN A 66 -12.00 -4.16 -7.35
C GLN A 66 -10.72 -3.43 -7.79
N SER A 67 -10.05 -3.90 -8.83
CA SER A 67 -8.88 -3.23 -9.42
C SER A 67 -9.23 -1.91 -10.10
N ILE A 68 -10.36 -1.83 -10.81
CA ILE A 68 -10.84 -0.57 -11.43
C ILE A 68 -11.17 0.47 -10.37
N PHE A 69 -11.93 0.11 -9.33
CA PHE A 69 -12.26 1.05 -8.25
C PHE A 69 -11.01 1.44 -7.44
N GLY A 70 -10.08 0.52 -7.22
CA GLY A 70 -8.81 0.81 -6.54
C GLY A 70 -7.94 1.80 -7.33
N LEU A 71 -7.81 1.61 -8.65
CA LEU A 71 -7.09 2.55 -9.52
C LEU A 71 -7.76 3.92 -9.58
N MET A 72 -9.09 3.97 -9.67
CA MET A 72 -9.82 5.24 -9.63
C MET A 72 -9.65 5.97 -8.30
N ALA A 73 -9.67 5.26 -7.17
CA ALA A 73 -9.47 5.87 -5.86
C ALA A 73 -8.06 6.45 -5.71
N ILE A 74 -7.03 5.74 -6.18
CA ILE A 74 -5.65 6.22 -6.16
C ILE A 74 -5.48 7.43 -7.07
N GLY A 75 -6.07 7.42 -8.27
CA GLY A 75 -6.04 8.56 -9.18
C GLY A 75 -6.84 9.77 -8.70
N ALA A 76 -7.86 9.58 -7.87
CA ALA A 76 -8.59 10.68 -7.22
C ALA A 76 -7.86 11.23 -5.99
N MET A 77 -6.86 10.51 -5.46
CA MET A 77 -6.08 10.90 -4.27
C MET A 77 -4.78 11.65 -4.62
N THR A 78 -4.70 12.20 -5.83
CA THR A 78 -3.68 13.15 -6.31
C THR A 78 -4.35 14.46 -6.68
#